data_AF-Q0G2Y2-F1
#
_entry.id   AF-Q0G2Y2-F1
#
_cell.length_a   1.000
_cell.length_b   1.000
_cell.length_c   1.000
_cell.angle_alpha   90.00
_cell.angle_beta   90.00
_cell.angle_gamma   90.00
#
_symmetry.space_group_name_H-M   'P 1'
#
loop_
_entity.id
_entity.type
_entity.pdbx_description
1 polymer ?
#
loop_
_entity_poly.entity_id
_entity_poly.type
_entity_poly.pdbx_seq_one_letter_code
_entity_poly.pdbx_strand_id
1 'polypeptide(L)'
;MGELENDLRVKNANKPNWAEIFDADLAAGYDKRNSPLAPLSDCLHFLVRLVLADLPLQARILCVGAGTGAEILSLARAYPTWSFVGVDPSAEMLKICGASLNDAGVSDRCDLVCG
;
A
#
# COMPACT_ATOMS: atom_id res chain seq x y z
N MET A 1 -5.23 -39.64 22.47
CA MET A 1 -5.93 -38.38 22.14
C MET A 1 -5.04 -37.14 22.37
N GLY A 2 -3.71 -37.27 22.35
CA GLY A 2 -2.76 -36.15 22.58
C GLY A 2 -1.71 -35.95 21.48
N GLU A 3 -1.78 -36.72 20.39
CA GLU A 3 -0.83 -36.61 19.26
C GLU A 3 -1.36 -35.72 18.12
N LEU A 4 -2.68 -35.49 18.05
CA LEU A 4 -3.31 -34.65 17.02
C LEU A 4 -3.29 -33.15 17.33
N GLU A 5 -3.16 -32.75 18.61
CA GLU A 5 -3.07 -31.32 18.99
C GLU A 5 -1.65 -30.76 18.80
N ASN A 6 -0.62 -31.61 18.82
CA ASN A 6 0.77 -31.17 18.64
C ASN A 6 1.10 -30.86 17.16
N ASP A 7 0.38 -31.48 16.22
CA ASP A 7 0.57 -31.29 14.77
C ASP A 7 0.01 -29.96 14.25
N LEU A 8 -0.90 -29.31 15.00
CA LEU A 8 -1.41 -27.96 14.69
C LEU A 8 -0.45 -26.85 15.13
N ARG A 9 0.40 -27.08 16.14
CA ARG A 9 1.42 -26.12 16.58
C ARG A 9 2.64 -26.07 15.66
N VAL A 10 3.02 -27.21 15.07
CA VAL A 10 4.22 -27.32 14.22
C VAL A 10 4.01 -26.71 12.82
N LYS A 11 2.77 -26.65 12.31
CA LYS A 11 2.47 -26.12 10.96
C LYS A 11 2.49 -24.59 10.84
N ASN A 12 2.76 -23.85 11.93
CA ASN A 12 2.79 -22.37 11.92
C ASN A 12 4.19 -21.77 12.10
N ALA A 13 5.25 -22.60 12.19
CA ALA A 13 6.61 -22.15 12.49
C ALA A 13 7.40 -21.60 11.28
N ASN A 14 6.79 -21.56 10.09
CA ASN A 14 7.48 -21.17 8.85
C ASN A 14 6.74 -20.09 8.04
N LYS A 15 5.78 -19.39 8.66
CA LYS A 15 5.24 -18.17 8.04
C LYS A 15 6.29 -17.08 8.20
N PRO A 16 6.74 -16.44 7.11
CA PRO A 16 7.57 -15.26 7.24
C PRO A 16 6.87 -14.26 8.16
N ASN A 17 7.59 -13.74 9.14
CA ASN A 17 7.09 -12.62 9.90
C ASN A 17 7.12 -11.40 8.97
N TRP A 18 5.99 -11.13 8.31
CA TRP A 18 5.86 -10.04 7.34
C TRP A 18 6.22 -8.68 7.96
N ALA A 19 6.02 -8.51 9.26
CA ALA A 19 6.43 -7.30 9.98
C ALA A 19 7.96 -7.18 10.13
N GLU A 20 8.70 -8.29 10.21
CA GLU A 20 10.16 -8.29 10.22
C GLU A 20 10.75 -8.15 8.80
N ILE A 21 10.06 -8.60 7.77
CA ILE A 21 10.51 -8.43 6.37
C ILE A 21 10.38 -6.98 5.92
N PHE A 22 9.34 -6.27 6.35
CA PHE A 22 9.10 -4.86 6.00
C PHE A 22 9.44 -3.92 7.16
N ASP A 23 10.67 -4.04 7.66
CA ASP A 23 11.22 -3.15 8.68
C ASP A 23 11.48 -1.72 8.16
N ALA A 24 11.87 -0.83 9.07
CA ALA A 24 12.09 0.59 8.77
C ALA A 24 13.20 0.84 7.73
N ASP A 25 14.27 0.02 7.74
CA ASP A 25 15.38 0.15 6.80
C ASP A 25 14.97 -0.28 5.38
N LEU A 26 14.17 -1.35 5.28
CA LEU A 26 13.55 -1.72 4.02
C LEU A 26 12.61 -0.62 3.54
N ALA A 27 11.74 -0.09 4.39
CA ALA A 27 10.81 0.97 4.00
C ALA A 27 11.56 2.23 3.49
N ALA A 28 12.57 2.71 4.22
CA ALA A 28 13.33 3.92 3.87
C ALA A 28 14.06 3.83 2.52
N GLY A 29 14.53 2.63 2.14
CA GLY A 29 15.20 2.40 0.86
C GLY A 29 14.27 1.98 -0.29
N TYR A 30 12.98 1.77 -0.04
CA TYR A 30 12.06 1.12 -0.99
C TYR A 30 11.96 1.85 -2.32
N ASP A 31 11.61 3.15 -2.29
CA ASP A 31 11.43 3.93 -3.53
C ASP A 31 12.72 4.02 -4.34
N LYS A 32 13.88 4.16 -3.66
CA LYS A 32 15.19 4.17 -4.31
C LYS A 32 15.46 2.85 -5.03
N ARG A 33 15.20 1.71 -4.37
CA ARG A 33 15.39 0.37 -4.97
C ARG A 33 14.44 0.11 -6.14
N ASN A 34 13.22 0.65 -6.06
CA ASN A 34 12.21 0.46 -7.10
C ASN A 34 12.27 1.50 -8.23
N SER A 35 13.03 2.59 -8.07
CA SER A 35 13.16 3.64 -9.10
C SER A 35 13.52 3.15 -10.52
N PRO A 36 14.34 2.09 -10.73
CA PRO A 36 14.59 1.57 -12.08
C PRO A 36 13.35 0.97 -12.75
N LEU A 37 12.35 0.57 -11.97
CA LEU A 37 11.07 0.02 -12.43
C LEU A 37 10.00 1.09 -12.63
N ALA A 38 10.32 2.38 -12.39
CA ALA A 38 9.37 3.48 -12.49
C ALA A 38 8.55 3.49 -13.81
N PRO A 39 9.15 3.24 -15.00
CA PRO A 39 8.37 3.21 -16.25
C PRO A 39 7.29 2.12 -16.25
N LEU A 40 7.54 0.97 -15.62
CA LEU A 40 6.56 -0.11 -15.52
C LEU A 40 5.43 0.25 -14.56
N SER A 41 5.75 0.78 -13.38
CA SER A 41 4.73 1.24 -12.44
C SER A 41 3.90 2.39 -13.01
N ASP A 42 4.49 3.30 -13.78
CA ASP A 42 3.77 4.40 -14.44
C ASP A 42 2.79 3.87 -15.50
N CYS A 43 3.19 2.86 -16.28
CA CYS A 43 2.27 2.17 -17.19
C CYS A 43 1.12 1.50 -16.44
N LEU A 44 1.39 0.81 -15.31
CA LEU A 44 0.35 0.19 -14.51
C LEU A 44 -0.63 1.24 -13.95
N HIS A 45 -0.11 2.33 -13.38
CA HIS A 45 -0.94 3.44 -12.91
C HIS A 45 -1.80 4.05 -14.02
N PHE A 46 -1.26 4.20 -15.23
CA PHE A 46 -2.02 4.66 -16.39
C PHE A 46 -3.18 3.69 -16.71
N LEU A 47 -2.91 2.39 -16.75
CA LEU A 47 -3.94 1.38 -17.01
C LEU A 47 -5.03 1.38 -15.93
N VAL A 48 -4.66 1.52 -14.65
CA VAL A 48 -5.62 1.62 -13.55
C VAL A 48 -6.55 2.81 -13.74
N ARG A 49 -6.04 3.99 -14.15
CA ARG A 49 -6.89 5.15 -14.44
C ARG A 49 -7.89 4.87 -15.58
N LEU A 50 -7.48 4.15 -16.62
CA LEU A 50 -8.38 3.77 -17.71
C LEU A 50 -9.49 2.83 -17.22
N VAL A 51 -9.15 1.85 -16.40
CA VAL A 51 -10.12 0.88 -15.84
C VAL A 51 -11.13 1.57 -14.93
N LEU A 52 -10.69 2.58 -14.16
CA LEU A 52 -11.53 3.30 -13.21
C LEU A 52 -12.19 4.56 -13.79
N ALA A 53 -12.07 4.81 -15.09
CA ALA A 53 -12.47 6.08 -15.72
C ALA A 53 -13.96 6.41 -15.57
N ASP A 54 -14.83 5.40 -15.52
CA ASP A 54 -16.28 5.56 -15.45
C ASP A 54 -16.84 5.61 -14.02
N LEU A 55 -15.97 5.64 -13.00
CA LEU A 55 -16.41 5.80 -11.62
C LEU A 55 -17.04 7.18 -11.38
N PRO A 56 -17.93 7.31 -10.38
CA PRO A 56 -18.55 8.58 -10.04
C PRO A 56 -17.53 9.68 -9.72
N LEU A 57 -17.95 10.94 -9.87
CA LEU A 57 -17.11 12.12 -9.58
C LEU A 57 -16.51 12.07 -8.16
N GLN A 58 -17.25 11.55 -7.19
CA GLN A 58 -16.80 11.39 -5.80
C GLN A 58 -16.67 9.90 -5.46
N ALA A 59 -15.66 9.23 -6.04
CA ALA A 59 -15.36 7.85 -5.71
C ALA A 59 -14.51 7.74 -4.43
N ARG A 60 -14.66 6.62 -3.73
CA ARG A 60 -13.80 6.23 -2.59
C ARG A 60 -13.08 4.93 -2.94
N ILE A 61 -11.76 5.00 -3.04
CA ILE A 61 -10.93 3.89 -3.54
C ILE A 61 -10.22 3.21 -2.36
N LEU A 62 -10.25 1.87 -2.35
CA LEU A 62 -9.46 1.06 -1.43
C LEU A 62 -8.18 0.62 -2.14
N CYS A 63 -7.02 1.05 -1.62
CA CYS A 63 -5.70 0.65 -2.10
C CYS A 63 -5.09 -0.35 -1.09
N VAL A 64 -5.04 -1.63 -1.47
CA VAL A 64 -4.48 -2.71 -0.64
C VAL A 64 -3.01 -2.93 -1.00
N GLY A 65 -2.14 -2.97 0.00
CA GLY A 65 -0.70 -2.89 -0.22
C GLY A 65 -0.30 -1.47 -0.63
N ALA A 66 -0.76 -0.49 0.14
CA ALA A 66 -0.56 0.93 -0.17
C ALA A 66 0.93 1.31 -0.27
N GLY A 67 1.82 0.56 0.39
CA GLY A 67 3.26 0.79 0.37
C GLY A 67 3.59 2.24 0.75
N THR A 68 4.43 2.88 -0.05
CA THR A 68 4.81 4.30 0.10
C THR A 68 3.78 5.27 -0.51
N GLY A 69 2.64 4.78 -1.04
CA GLY A 69 1.53 5.62 -1.52
C GLY A 69 1.56 6.00 -3.00
N ALA A 70 2.45 5.41 -3.81
CA ALA A 70 2.63 5.77 -5.22
C ALA A 70 1.32 5.71 -6.05
N GLU A 71 0.51 4.66 -5.86
CA GLU A 71 -0.78 4.52 -6.57
C GLU A 71 -1.80 5.56 -6.09
N ILE A 72 -1.91 5.77 -4.76
CA ILE A 72 -2.81 6.78 -4.20
C ILE A 72 -2.45 8.16 -4.76
N LEU A 73 -1.17 8.55 -4.76
CA LEU A 73 -0.71 9.82 -5.30
C LEU A 73 -1.00 9.96 -6.80
N SER A 74 -0.84 8.86 -7.53
CA SER A 74 -1.12 8.80 -8.96
C SER A 74 -2.61 9.05 -9.26
N LEU A 75 -3.50 8.39 -8.53
CA LEU A 75 -4.96 8.55 -8.68
C LEU A 75 -5.43 9.90 -8.14
N ALA A 76 -4.92 10.31 -6.99
CA ALA A 76 -5.24 11.58 -6.34
C ALA A 76 -4.95 12.79 -7.24
N ARG A 77 -3.89 12.72 -8.05
CA ARG A 77 -3.54 13.76 -9.04
C ARG A 77 -4.49 13.76 -10.24
N ALA A 78 -4.91 12.59 -10.70
CA ALA A 78 -5.81 12.45 -11.85
C ALA A 78 -7.26 12.79 -11.48
N TYR A 79 -7.68 12.51 -10.24
CA TYR A 79 -9.04 12.65 -9.74
C TYR A 79 -9.06 13.47 -8.43
N PRO A 80 -9.17 14.81 -8.53
CA PRO A 80 -9.08 15.69 -7.36
C PRO A 80 -10.20 15.50 -6.33
N THR A 81 -11.36 14.99 -6.75
CA THR A 81 -12.56 14.81 -5.91
C THR A 81 -12.67 13.41 -5.31
N TRP A 82 -11.72 12.52 -5.59
CA TRP A 82 -11.71 11.17 -5.02
C TRP A 82 -11.10 11.15 -3.63
N SER A 83 -11.53 10.19 -2.83
CA SER A 83 -10.97 9.87 -1.51
C SER A 83 -10.41 8.45 -1.47
N PHE A 84 -9.51 8.18 -0.54
CA PHE A 84 -8.74 6.94 -0.51
C PHE A 84 -8.72 6.31 0.86
N VAL A 85 -8.67 4.98 0.90
CA VAL A 85 -8.30 4.18 2.06
C VAL A 85 -7.07 3.37 1.67
N GLY A 86 -5.92 3.66 2.25
CA GLY A 86 -4.70 2.89 2.07
C GLY A 86 -4.56 1.84 3.17
N VAL A 87 -4.38 0.59 2.81
CA VAL A 87 -4.14 -0.52 3.75
C VAL A 87 -2.79 -1.14 3.46
N ASP A 88 -1.97 -1.31 4.48
CA ASP A 88 -0.70 -2.04 4.37
C ASP A 88 -0.38 -2.75 5.71
N PRO A 89 0.16 -3.97 5.69
CA PRO A 89 0.57 -4.65 6.92
C PRO A 89 1.79 -3.99 7.58
N SER A 90 2.58 -3.20 6.86
CA SER A 90 3.75 -2.50 7.39
C SER A 90 3.40 -1.08 7.86
N ALA A 91 3.47 -0.87 9.18
CA ALA A 91 3.35 0.45 9.77
C ALA A 91 4.42 1.44 9.27
N GLU A 92 5.63 0.95 8.98
CA GLU A 92 6.73 1.78 8.46
C GLU A 92 6.46 2.24 7.02
N MET A 93 5.87 1.39 6.18
CA MET A 93 5.39 1.81 4.85
C MET A 93 4.31 2.88 4.97
N LEU A 94 3.32 2.69 5.85
CA LEU A 94 2.25 3.67 6.04
C LEU A 94 2.74 5.00 6.61
N LYS A 95 3.80 5.00 7.42
CA LYS A 95 4.45 6.23 7.88
C LYS A 95 5.04 7.04 6.72
N ILE A 96 5.73 6.37 5.79
CA ILE A 96 6.25 7.00 4.56
C ILE A 96 5.09 7.45 3.68
N CYS A 97 4.08 6.61 3.49
CA CYS A 97 2.86 6.94 2.75
C CYS A 97 2.22 8.23 3.28
N GLY A 98 1.98 8.31 4.59
CA GLY A 98 1.40 9.49 5.23
C GLY A 98 2.25 10.75 5.00
N ALA A 99 3.58 10.65 5.10
CA ALA A 99 4.47 11.77 4.80
C ALA A 99 4.34 12.21 3.33
N SER A 100 4.37 11.26 2.38
CA SER A 100 4.23 11.56 0.95
C SER A 100 2.87 12.17 0.59
N LEU A 101 1.78 11.70 1.22
CA LEU A 101 0.44 12.27 1.06
C LEU A 101 0.35 13.69 1.64
N ASN A 102 1.06 13.97 2.73
CA ASN A 102 1.11 15.29 3.34
C ASN A 102 1.89 16.27 2.44
N ASP A 103 3.06 15.86 1.97
CA ASP A 103 3.89 16.66 1.05
C ASP A 103 3.17 16.96 -0.26
N ALA A 104 2.34 16.04 -0.74
CA ALA A 104 1.49 16.23 -1.92
C ALA A 104 0.21 17.04 -1.64
N GLY A 105 -0.10 17.37 -0.38
CA GLY A 105 -1.28 18.14 0.00
C GLY A 105 -2.61 17.40 -0.20
N VAL A 106 -2.62 16.08 -0.05
CA VAL A 106 -3.81 15.23 -0.28
C VAL A 106 -4.20 14.37 0.94
N SER A 107 -3.58 14.60 2.09
CA SER A 107 -3.81 13.82 3.31
C SER A 107 -5.23 13.97 3.86
N ASP A 108 -5.88 15.11 3.63
CA ASP A 108 -7.23 15.44 4.10
C ASP A 108 -8.33 14.51 3.54
N ARG A 109 -8.02 13.77 2.48
CA ARG A 109 -8.93 12.86 1.79
C ARG A 109 -8.42 11.40 1.76
N CYS A 110 -7.47 11.07 2.62
CA CYS A 110 -6.88 9.73 2.72
C CYS A 110 -6.95 9.19 4.15
N ASP A 111 -7.52 7.99 4.32
CA ASP A 111 -7.43 7.23 5.56
C ASP A 111 -6.36 6.14 5.41
N LEU A 112 -5.45 5.98 6.38
CA LEU A 112 -4.44 4.91 6.40
C LEU A 112 -4.73 3.91 7.51
N VAL A 113 -4.72 2.62 7.17
CA VAL A 113 -5.03 1.52 8.08
C VAL A 113 -3.89 0.49 8.03
N CYS A 114 -3.28 0.22 9.18
CA CYS A 114 -2.34 -0.89 9.31
C CYS A 114 -3.12 -2.19 9.52
N GLY A 115 -3.00 -3.17 8.61
CA GLY A 115 -3.78 -4.40 8.66
C GLY A 115 -3.51 -5.40 7.55
#